data_AF-A0A2A2GYW6-F1
#
_entry.id   AF-A0A2A2GYW6-F1
#
_cell.length_a   1.000
_cell.length_b   1.000
_cell.length_c   1.000
_cell.angle_alpha   90.00
_cell.angle_beta   90.00
_cell.angle_gamma   90.00
#
_symmetry.space_group_name_H-M   'P 1'
#
loop_
_entity.id
_entity.type
_entity.pdbx_description
1 polymer ?
#
loop_
_entity_poly.entity_id
_entity_poly.type
_entity_poly.pdbx_seq_one_letter_code
_entity_poly.pdbx_strand_id
1 'polypeptide(L)' 'MGYYEIKKSSKSTEQPYYFVLKAANHEVIATSEMYKTKAAVQKGIASVQKNGPTKQVKDLTSES' A
#
# COMPACT_ATOMS: atom_id res chain seq x y z
N MET A 1 -1.12 7.84 -15.69
CA MET A 1 -0.14 7.30 -14.71
C MET A 1 -0.90 6.81 -13.50
N GLY A 2 -0.46 5.72 -12.84
CA GLY A 2 -1.07 5.29 -11.57
C GLY A 2 -0.77 6.28 -10.44
N TYR A 3 -1.53 6.20 -9.35
CA TYR A 3 -1.40 7.12 -8.21
C TYR A 3 -1.74 6.43 -6.88
N TYR A 4 -1.20 6.97 -5.80
CA TYR A 4 -1.48 6.51 -4.43
C TYR A 4 -2.61 7.34 -3.83
N GLU A 5 -3.59 6.69 -3.20
CA GLU A 5 -4.61 7.35 -2.39
C GLU A 5 -4.45 6.94 -0.93
N ILE A 6 -4.28 7.92 -0.03
CA ILE A 6 -4.33 7.68 1.41
C ILE A 6 -5.80 7.66 1.85
N LYS A 7 -6.19 6.59 2.52
CA LYS A 7 -7.53 6.40 3.05
C LYS A 7 -7.48 6.28 4.57
N LYS A 8 -8.56 6.70 5.21
CA LYS A 8 -8.79 6.48 6.64
C LYS A 8 -10.01 5.57 6.80
N SER A 9 -9.87 4.53 7.59
CA SER A 9 -10.97 3.64 7.97
C SER A 9 -12.04 4.42 8.71
N SER A 10 -13.29 4.18 8.36
CA SER A 10 -14.46 4.70 9.08
C SER A 10 -14.74 3.93 10.38
N LYS A 11 -14.14 2.75 10.55
CA LYS A 11 -14.22 1.98 11.79
C LYS A 11 -13.27 2.58 12.83
N SER A 12 -13.70 2.57 14.10
CA SER A 12 -12.80 2.88 15.21
C SER A 12 -11.79 1.74 15.36
N THR A 13 -10.54 1.99 14.97
CA THR A 13 -9.41 1.06 15.06
C THR A 13 -8.16 1.84 15.45
N GLU A 14 -7.22 1.20 16.13
CA GLU A 14 -5.93 1.79 16.48
C GLU A 14 -5.10 2.18 15.25
N GLN A 15 -5.33 1.52 14.11
CA GLN A 15 -4.60 1.71 12.87
C GLN A 15 -5.55 2.14 11.73
N PRO A 16 -6.06 3.39 11.74
CA PRO A 16 -7.10 3.76 10.79
C PRO A 16 -6.54 4.14 9.41
N TYR A 17 -5.24 4.40 9.25
CA TYR A 17 -4.69 4.90 7.99
C TYR A 17 -4.17 3.78 7.11
N TYR A 18 -4.42 3.83 5.81
CA TYR A 18 -3.83 2.92 4.82
C TYR A 18 -3.75 3.63 3.48
N PHE A 19 -3.06 3.05 2.49
CA PHE A 19 -3.07 3.57 1.14
C PHE A 19 -3.41 2.48 0.13
N VAL A 20 -3.93 2.90 -1.02
CA VAL A 20 -4.13 2.04 -2.18
C VAL A 20 -3.33 2.58 -3.35
N LEU A 21 -2.80 1.68 -4.17
CA LEU A 21 -2.23 2.02 -5.46
C LEU A 21 -3.29 1.79 -6.53
N LYS A 22 -3.62 2.84 -7.28
CA LYS A 22 -4.52 2.77 -8.42
C LYS A 22 -3.75 2.79 -9.72
N ALA A 23 -4.13 1.93 -10.66
CA ALA A 23 -3.66 1.96 -12.03
C ALA A 23 -4.29 3.13 -12.80
N ALA A 24 -3.83 3.37 -14.04
CA ALA A 24 -4.32 4.46 -14.88
C ALA A 24 -5.82 4.32 -15.22
N ASN A 25 -6.36 3.11 -15.16
CA ASN A 25 -7.77 2.79 -15.32
C ASN A 25 -8.59 2.96 -14.01
N HIS A 26 -8.02 3.60 -12.98
CA HIS A 26 -8.64 3.83 -11.67
C HIS A 26 -8.91 2.57 -10.82
N GLU A 27 -8.50 1.39 -11.29
CA GLU A 27 -8.61 0.16 -10.52
C GLU A 27 -7.54 0.08 -9.43
N VAL A 28 -7.93 -0.45 -8.27
CA VAL A 28 -7.01 -0.71 -7.17
C VAL A 28 -6.23 -1.98 -7.47
N ILE A 29 -4.91 -1.85 -7.63
CA ILE A 29 -4.00 -2.97 -7.92
C ILE A 29 -3.18 -3.40 -6.72
N ALA A 30 -3.09 -2.57 -5.68
CA ALA A 30 -2.49 -2.94 -4.41
C ALA A 30 -3.14 -2.17 -3.25
N THR A 31 -3.25 -2.83 -2.11
CA THR A 31 -3.70 -2.23 -0.85
C THR A 31 -2.62 -2.43 0.21
N SER A 32 -2.27 -1.38 0.92
CA SER A 32 -1.28 -1.46 1.99
C SER A 32 -1.85 -2.08 3.26
N GLU A 33 -0.96 -2.43 4.17
CA GLU A 33 -1.31 -2.64 5.58
C GLU A 33 -1.89 -1.36 6.22
N MET A 34 -2.49 -1.53 7.39
CA MET A 34 -3.02 -0.44 8.20
C MET A 34 -1.95 0.16 9.13
N TYR A 35 -2.01 1.47 9.32
CA TYR A 35 -1.05 2.27 10.07
C TYR A 35 -1.75 3.14 11.12
N LYS A 36 -1.06 3.35 12.25
CA LYS A 36 -1.56 4.18 13.37
C LYS A 36 -1.63 5.66 13.02
N THR A 37 -0.69 6.15 12.21
CA THR A 37 -0.55 7.58 11.93
C THR A 37 -0.43 7.87 10.43
N LYS A 38 -0.83 9.08 10.02
CA LYS A 38 -0.66 9.56 8.65
C LYS A 38 0.81 9.59 8.23
N ALA A 39 1.71 9.97 9.15
CA ALA A 39 3.15 9.99 8.89
C ALA A 39 3.70 8.58 8.61
N ALA A 40 3.21 7.55 9.30
CA ALA A 40 3.60 6.16 9.04
C ALA A 40 3.13 5.70 7.65
N VAL A 41 1.91 6.05 7.24
CA VAL A 41 1.39 5.76 5.89
C VAL A 41 2.28 6.39 4.81
N GLN A 42 2.73 7.64 5.01
CA GLN A 42 3.58 8.35 4.04
C GLN A 42 4.95 7.70 3.91
N LYS A 43 5.53 7.23 5.03
CA LYS A 43 6.76 6.44 5.02
C LYS A 43 6.57 5.11 4.26
N GLY A 44 5.42 4.47 4.42
CA GLY A 44 5.03 3.28 3.66
C GLY A 44 5.02 3.54 2.15
N ILE A 45 4.37 4.63 1.71
CA ILE A 45 4.34 5.05 0.30
C ILE A 45 5.76 5.30 -0.21
N ALA A 46 6.59 6.05 0.52
CA ALA A 46 7.97 6.33 0.12
C ALA A 46 8.81 5.05 -0.04
N SER A 47 8.62 4.07 0.85
CA SER A 47 9.25 2.75 0.74
C SER A 47 8.82 2.01 -0.52
N VAL A 48 7.50 1.99 -0.82
CA VAL A 48 6.98 1.35 -2.04
C VAL A 48 7.43 2.08 -3.30
N GLN A 49 7.50 3.41 -3.30
CA GLN A 49 8.03 4.17 -4.45
C GLN A 49 9.50 3.84 -4.71
N LYS A 50 10.30 3.70 -3.65
CA LYS A 50 11.71 3.35 -3.75
C LYS A 50 11.93 1.91 -4.23
N ASN A 51 11.15 0.97 -3.71
CA ASN A 51 11.40 -0.46 -3.90
C ASN A 51 10.50 -1.11 -4.95
N GLY A 52 9.32 -0.56 -5.21
CA GLY A 52 8.30 -1.10 -6.10
C GLY A 52 8.73 -1.30 -7.57
N PRO A 53 9.62 -0.49 -8.14
CA PRO A 53 10.17 -0.74 -9.49
C PRO A 53 11.09 -1.97 -9.58
N THR A 54 11.38 -2.66 -8.48
CA THR A 54 12.21 -3.87 -8.48
C THR A 54 11.58 -4.96 -9.36
N LYS A 55 12.41 -5.63 -10.16
CA LYS A 55 12.01 -6.80 -10.95
C LYS A 55 12.19 -8.12 -10.20
N GLN A 56 12.82 -8.07 -9.03
CA GLN A 56 13.06 -9.26 -8.22
C GLN A 56 11.75 -9.67 -7.54
N VAL A 57 11.16 -10.76 -8.03
CA VAL A 57 10.00 -11.41 -7.43
C VAL A 57 10.47 -12.77 -6.91
N LYS A 58 10.41 -12.97 -5.60
CA LYS A 58 10.68 -14.26 -4.98
C LYS A 58 9.35 -14.88 -4.59
N ASP A 59 8.94 -15.91 -5.30
CA ASP A 59 7.76 -16.70 -4.96
C ASP A 59 8.09 -17.63 -3.79
N LEU A 60 7.30 -17.53 -2.71
CA LEU A 60 7.41 -18.35 -1.51
C LEU A 60 6.13 -19.15 -1.23
N THR A 61 5.19 -19.23 -2.18
CA THR A 61 3.92 -19.95 -1.99
C THR A 61 4.05 -21.45 -2.27
N SER A 62 5.26 -22.02 -2.20
CA SER A 62 5.46 -23.46 -2.41
C SER A 62 4.69 -24.24 -1.35
N GLU A 63 3.67 -24.98 -1.80
CA GLU A 63 2.83 -25.83 -0.95
C GLU A 63 3.71 -26.83 -0.19
N SER A 64 3.45 -26.98 1.11
CA SER A 64 3.97 -28.07 1.95
C SER A 64 2.87 -29.10 2.15
#